data_AF-A0A5B1CH67-F1
#
_entry.id   AF-A0A5B1CH67-F1
#
_cell.length_a   1.000
_cell.length_b   1.000
_cell.length_c   1.000
_cell.angle_alpha   90.00
_cell.angle_beta   90.00
_cell.angle_gamma   90.00
#
_symmetry.space_group_name_H-M   'P 1'
#
loop_
_entity.id
_entity.type
_entity.pdbx_description
1 polymer ?
#
loop_
_entity_poly.entity_id
_entity_poly.type
_entity_poly.pdbx_seq_one_letter_code
_entity_poly.pdbx_strand_id
1 'polypeptide(L)'
;MEAVLLAFILMLSVFLGFELIAKVPATLHTPLMSGANAISGITVVGAIIAAGADLGPWSTWLGALAVFFATVNVVGGYMVTDRMLSMFKKKDSDTRGDS
;
A
#
# COMPACT_ATOMS: atom_id res chain seq x y z
N MET A 1 27.16 8.24 10.89
CA MET A 1 26.82 6.80 10.97
C MET A 1 25.39 6.54 10.48
N GLU A 2 24.41 7.36 10.88
CA GLU A 2 22.98 7.17 10.53
C GLU A 2 22.70 7.12 9.03
N ALA A 3 23.23 8.05 8.22
CA ALA A 3 23.04 8.01 6.77
C ALA A 3 23.55 6.71 6.12
N VAL A 4 24.65 6.15 6.65
CA VAL A 4 25.17 4.85 6.20
C VAL A 4 24.21 3.73 6.54
N LEU A 5 23.60 3.76 7.73
CA LEU A 5 22.57 2.78 8.14
C LEU A 5 21.32 2.89 7.26
N LEU A 6 20.82 4.11 6.99
CA LEU A 6 19.66 4.32 6.12
C LEU A 6 19.92 3.84 4.68
N ALA A 7 21.11 4.12 4.14
CA ALA A 7 21.51 3.64 2.81
C ALA A 7 21.62 2.11 2.78
N PHE A 8 22.12 1.49 3.86
CA PHE A 8 22.18 0.04 3.98
C PHE A 8 20.78 -0.59 4.04
N ILE A 9 19.87 -0.02 4.83
CA ILE A 9 18.46 -0.45 4.89
C ILE A 9 17.79 -0.30 3.51
N LEU A 10 18.01 0.83 2.82
CA LEU A 10 17.47 1.06 1.48
C LEU A 10 17.96 -0.01 0.50
N MET A 11 19.27 -0.27 0.49
CA MET A 11 19.88 -1.27 -0.38
C MET A 11 19.28 -2.66 -0.13
N LEU A 12 19.27 -3.12 1.12
CA LEU A 12 18.71 -4.43 1.47
C LEU A 12 17.21 -4.54 1.16
N SER A 13 16.45 -3.46 1.37
CA SER A 13 15.02 -3.43 1.07
C SER A 13 14.73 -3.54 -0.43
N VAL A 14 15.56 -2.93 -1.28
CA VAL A 14 15.46 -3.07 -2.74
C VAL A 14 15.77 -4.50 -3.19
N PHE A 15 16.84 -5.11 -2.66
CA PHE A 15 17.17 -6.52 -2.95
C PHE A 15 16.05 -7.46 -2.51
N LEU A 16 15.50 -7.24 -1.30
CA LEU A 16 14.37 -8.01 -0.80
C LEU A 16 13.14 -7.87 -1.70
N GLY A 17 12.80 -6.65 -2.12
CA GLY A 17 11.68 -6.40 -3.04
C GLY A 17 11.83 -7.14 -4.37
N PHE A 18 13.03 -7.13 -4.96
CA PHE A 18 13.32 -7.85 -6.19
C PHE A 18 13.13 -9.37 -6.04
N GLU A 19 13.73 -9.96 -5.00
CA GLU A 19 13.68 -11.40 -4.74
C GLU A 19 12.25 -11.89 -4.46
N LEU A 20 11.44 -11.08 -3.77
CA LEU A 20 10.04 -11.40 -3.49
C LEU A 20 9.19 -11.38 -4.77
N ILE A 21 9.31 -10.31 -5.57
CA ILE A 21 8.52 -10.16 -6.82
C ILE A 21 8.87 -11.25 -7.83
N ALA A 22 10.15 -11.62 -7.93
CA ALA A 22 10.61 -12.68 -8.84
C ALA A 22 9.98 -14.06 -8.57
N LYS A 23 9.46 -14.28 -7.35
CA LYS A 23 8.86 -15.55 -6.92
C LYS A 23 7.33 -15.56 -6.97
N VAL A 24 6.68 -14.47 -7.40
CA VAL A 24 5.22 -14.40 -7.48
C VAL A 24 4.74 -15.12 -8.76
N PRO A 25 3.73 -16.00 -8.69
CA PRO A 25 3.18 -16.66 -9.87
C PRO A 25 2.43 -15.66 -10.77
N ALA A 26 2.43 -15.91 -12.08
CA ALA A 26 1.83 -15.03 -13.10
C ALA A 26 0.37 -14.63 -12.81
N THR A 27 -0.41 -15.53 -12.21
CA THR A 27 -1.81 -15.29 -11.83
C THR A 27 -2.00 -14.17 -10.80
N LEU A 28 -0.96 -13.84 -10.03
CA LEU A 28 -0.99 -12.83 -8.98
C LEU A 28 -0.35 -11.50 -9.38
N HIS A 29 0.13 -11.32 -10.62
CA HIS A 29 0.77 -10.05 -11.02
C HIS A 29 -0.18 -8.85 -10.93
N THR A 30 -1.45 -9.01 -11.32
CA THR A 30 -2.44 -7.93 -11.24
C THR A 30 -2.85 -7.63 -9.79
N PRO A 31 -3.17 -8.63 -8.93
CA PRO A 31 -3.32 -8.40 -7.49
C PRO A 31 -2.08 -7.79 -6.83
N LEU A 32 -0.88 -8.21 -7.21
CA LEU A 32 0.39 -7.68 -6.69
C LEU A 32 0.58 -6.22 -7.06
N MET A 33 0.28 -5.84 -8.30
CA MET A 33 0.32 -4.45 -8.76
C MET A 33 -0.64 -3.58 -7.95
N SER A 34 -1.87 -4.07 -7.70
CA SER A 34 -2.84 -3.38 -6.83
C SER A 34 -2.34 -3.30 -5.39
N GLY A 35 -1.75 -4.36 -4.86
CA GLY A 35 -1.17 -4.39 -3.52
C GLY A 35 -0.01 -3.40 -3.35
N ALA A 36 0.87 -3.28 -4.35
CA ALA A 36 1.94 -2.29 -4.35
C ALA A 36 1.40 -0.85 -4.32
N ASN A 37 0.28 -0.58 -5.01
CA ASN A 37 -0.41 0.69 -4.92
C ASN A 37 -0.97 0.94 -3.51
N ALA A 38 -1.57 -0.06 -2.85
CA ALA A 38 -2.04 0.06 -1.47
C ALA A 38 -0.89 0.37 -0.49
N ILE A 39 0.27 -0.28 -0.66
CA ILE A 39 1.47 -0.06 0.15
C ILE A 39 2.05 1.35 -0.05
N SER A 40 1.96 1.90 -1.26
CA SER A 40 2.38 3.29 -1.54
C SER A 40 1.61 4.34 -0.72
N GLY A 41 0.45 3.94 -0.17
CA GLY A 41 -0.32 4.72 0.78
C GLY A 41 0.42 5.09 2.08
N ILE A 42 1.60 4.52 2.35
CA ILE A 42 2.51 4.96 3.44
C ILE A 42 2.82 6.47 3.40
N THR A 43 2.65 7.11 2.24
CA THR A 43 2.69 8.57 2.08
C THR A 43 1.78 9.33 3.04
N VAL A 44 0.73 8.70 3.60
CA VAL A 44 -0.13 9.27 4.63
C VAL A 44 0.66 9.70 5.88
N VAL A 45 1.72 8.98 6.24
CA VAL A 45 2.59 9.35 7.38
C VAL A 45 3.28 10.68 7.12
N GLY A 46 3.84 10.84 5.92
CA GLY A 46 4.45 12.11 5.50
C GLY A 46 3.43 13.25 5.43
N ALA A 47 2.21 12.97 4.95
CA ALA A 47 1.14 13.96 4.88
C ALA A 47 0.69 14.45 6.26
N ILE A 48 0.56 13.54 7.25
CA ILE A 48 0.21 13.89 8.63
C ILE A 48 1.30 14.77 9.26
N ILE A 49 2.57 14.42 9.06
CA ILE A 49 3.70 15.21 9.54
C ILE A 49 3.68 16.61 8.91
N ALA A 50 3.46 16.71 7.60
CA ALA A 50 3.40 17.99 6.89
C ALA A 50 2.21 18.85 7.33
N ALA A 51 1.04 18.25 7.56
CA ALA A 51 -0.14 18.96 8.05
C ALA A 51 0.06 19.53 9.46
N GLY A 52 0.85 18.86 10.31
CA GLY A 52 1.18 19.28 11.67
C GLY A 52 2.44 20.14 11.81
N ALA A 53 3.10 20.51 10.71
CA ALA A 53 4.41 21.19 10.75
C ALA A 53 4.35 22.70 11.08
N ASP A 54 3.16 23.29 11.20
CA ASP A 54 2.90 24.70 11.51
C ASP A 54 3.74 25.72 10.71
N LEU A 55 3.95 25.44 9.42
CA LEU A 55 4.76 26.28 8.52
C LEU A 55 3.96 27.43 7.88
N GLY A 56 2.76 27.73 8.40
CA GLY A 56 1.85 28.77 7.92
C GLY A 56 0.61 28.27 7.17
N PRO A 57 -0.31 29.19 6.82
CA PRO A 57 -1.67 28.84 6.38
C PRO A 57 -1.71 28.03 5.09
N TRP A 58 -0.80 28.30 4.14
CA TRP A 58 -0.70 27.50 2.91
C TRP A 58 -0.21 26.08 3.16
N SER A 59 0.70 25.89 4.13
CA SER A 59 1.19 24.56 4.52
C SER A 59 0.05 23.74 5.13
N THR A 60 -0.79 24.35 5.98
CA THR A 60 -1.93 23.66 6.59
C THR A 60 -2.93 23.20 5.53
N TRP A 61 -3.26 24.05 4.56
CA TRP A 61 -4.17 23.67 3.47
C TRP A 61 -3.62 22.56 2.58
N LEU A 62 -2.35 22.67 2.17
CA LEU A 62 -1.68 21.65 1.36
C LEU A 62 -1.51 20.33 2.13
N GLY A 63 -1.20 20.40 3.43
CA GLY A 63 -1.09 19.24 4.30
C GLY A 63 -2.44 18.54 4.48
N ALA A 64 -3.53 19.28 4.70
CA ALA A 64 -4.88 18.72 4.77
C ALA A 64 -5.27 18.01 3.46
N LEU A 65 -4.98 18.62 2.32
CA LEU A 65 -5.24 18.04 1.01
C LEU A 65 -4.36 16.79 0.75
N ALA A 66 -3.09 16.82 1.18
CA ALA A 66 -2.20 15.67 1.11
C ALA A 66 -2.71 14.49 1.94
N VAL A 67 -3.22 14.75 3.16
CA VAL A 67 -3.82 13.71 4.01
C VAL A 67 -5.06 13.13 3.34
N PHE A 68 -5.91 13.96 2.74
CA PHE A 68 -7.09 13.50 2.02
C PHE A 68 -6.72 12.56 0.86
N PHE A 69 -5.81 12.98 -0.03
CA PHE A 69 -5.39 12.15 -1.16
C PHE A 69 -4.64 10.88 -0.74
N ALA A 70 -3.77 10.96 0.28
CA ALA A 70 -3.08 9.80 0.82
C ALA A 70 -4.07 8.79 1.43
N THR A 71 -5.11 9.28 2.12
CA THR A 71 -6.17 8.43 2.67
C THR A 71 -6.94 7.73 1.55
N VAL A 72 -7.30 8.44 0.48
CA VAL A 72 -7.95 7.85 -0.70
C VAL A 72 -7.07 6.77 -1.34
N ASN A 73 -5.76 6.99 -1.44
CA ASN A 73 -4.82 6.00 -1.97
C ASN A 73 -4.77 4.73 -1.10
N VAL A 74 -4.62 4.86 0.22
CA VAL A 74 -4.63 3.73 1.16
C VAL A 74 -5.94 2.97 1.06
N VAL A 75 -7.08 3.64 1.29
CA VAL A 75 -8.39 2.98 1.36
C VAL A 75 -8.76 2.35 0.03
N GLY A 76 -8.63 3.09 -1.08
CA GLY A 76 -8.91 2.59 -2.42
C GLY A 76 -8.01 1.42 -2.80
N GLY A 77 -6.70 1.51 -2.51
CA GLY A 77 -5.74 0.46 -2.78
C GLY A 77 -6.06 -0.84 -2.04
N TYR A 78 -6.36 -0.76 -0.74
CA TYR A 78 -6.72 -1.94 0.06
C TYR A 78 -8.05 -2.55 -0.36
N MET A 79 -9.08 -1.73 -0.64
CA MET A 79 -10.39 -2.23 -1.11
C MET A 79 -10.30 -2.97 -2.44
N VAL A 80 -9.57 -2.42 -3.42
CA VAL A 80 -9.39 -3.07 -4.73
C VAL A 80 -8.58 -4.36 -4.59
N THR A 81 -7.50 -4.32 -3.79
CA THR A 81 -6.65 -5.50 -3.57
C THR A 81 -7.42 -6.63 -2.87
N ASP A 82 -8.24 -6.33 -1.86
CA ASP A 82 -9.07 -7.32 -1.19
C ASP A 82 -10.07 -7.98 -2.15
N ARG A 83 -10.76 -7.18 -2.99
CA ARG A 83 -11.65 -7.69 -4.03
C ARG A 83 -10.93 -8.55 -5.07
N MET A 84 -9.68 -8.22 -5.40
CA MET A 84 -8.88 -9.04 -6.32
C MET A 84 -8.50 -10.38 -5.68
N LEU A 85 -8.06 -10.36 -4.41
CA LEU A 85 -7.65 -11.56 -3.69
C LEU A 85 -8.84 -12.45 -3.31
N SER A 86 -10.03 -11.89 -3.12
CA SER A 86 -11.25 -12.66 -2.85
C SER A 86 -11.62 -13.59 -4.00
N MET A 87 -11.20 -13.30 -5.24
CA MET A 87 -11.42 -14.18 -6.40
C MET A 87 -10.58 -15.48 -6.36
N PHE A 88 -9.53 -15.52 -5.53
CA PHE A 88 -8.71 -16.71 -5.32
C PHE A 88 -9.19 -17.57 -4.15
N LYS A 89 -10.12 -17.06 -3.32
CA LYS A 89 -10.79 -17.88 -2.31
C LYS A 89 -11.67 -18.87 -3.06
N LYS A 90 -11.35 -20.16 -2.94
CA LYS A 90 -12.21 -21.23 -3.41
C LYS A 90 -13.58 -21.01 -2.76
N LYS A 91 -14.65 -20.89 -3.57
CA LYS A 91 -16.02 -20.83 -3.07
C LYS A 91 -16.16 -22.06 -2.17
N ASP A 92 -16.27 -21.85 -0.85
CA ASP A 92 -16.55 -22.95 0.05
C ASP A 92 -17.77 -23.65 -0.53
N SER A 93 -17.59 -24.94 -0.76
CA SER A 93 -18.61 -25.83 -1.28
C SER A 93 -19.85 -25.69 -0.42
N ASP A 94 -20.80 -24.92 -0.93
CA ASP A 94 -22.18 -24.92 -0.50
C ASP A 94 -22.70 -26.35 -0.68
N THR A 95 -22.54 -27.13 0.37
CA THR A 95 -23.02 -28.50 0.47
C THR A 95 -24.06 -28.48 1.58
N ARG A 96 -25.31 -28.19 1.22
CA ARG A 96 -26.50 -29.04 1.47
C ARG A 96 -27.78 -28.20 1.58
N GLY A 97 -28.69 -28.47 0.65
CA GLY A 97 -30.11 -28.66 0.96
C GLY A 97 -31.05 -27.53 0.55
N ASP A 98 -31.68 -27.68 -0.62
CA ASP A 98 -33.16 -27.58 -0.73
C ASP A 98 -33.64 -28.31 -1.99
N SER A 99 -34.65 -29.15 -1.77
CA SER A 99 -35.55 -29.92 -2.66
C SER A 99 -35.00 -30.65 -3.88
#